data_AF-A0A6V7HU00-F1
#
_entry.id   AF-A0A6V7HU00-F1
#
_cell.length_a   1.000
_cell.length_b   1.000
_cell.length_c   1.000
_cell.angle_alpha   90.00
_cell.angle_beta   90.00
_cell.angle_gamma   90.00
#
_symmetry.space_group_name_H-M   'P 1'
#
loop_
_entity.id
_entity.type
_entity.pdbx_description
1 polymer ?
#
loop_
_entity_poly.entity_id
_entity_poly.type
_entity_poly.pdbx_seq_one_letter_code
_entity_poly.pdbx_strand_id
1 'polypeptide(L)'
;CNITQKELEKYRSEQISHLIYPLRTILDESVGCALWFAARGSGTIPEHNEVYESPCRFLLLGMGADELFGGYTRHRNALKRRGWIGLAEELDKEISRIAERNLGRDDRVVSDHGRQSRLPYLDERFVDYVTGLPVWQ
;
A
#
# COMPACT_ATOMS: atom_id res chain seq x y z
N CYS A 1 3.25 5.45 15.66
CA CYS A 1 2.87 6.87 15.74
C CYS A 1 1.41 6.91 16.18
N ASN A 2 1.10 7.49 17.34
CA ASN A 2 -0.28 7.57 17.83
C ASN A 2 -0.90 8.87 17.30
N ILE A 3 -1.70 8.75 16.23
CA ILE A 3 -2.34 9.90 15.58
C ILE A 3 -3.68 10.15 16.25
N THR A 4 -3.92 11.38 16.68
CA THR A 4 -5.22 11.75 17.25
C THR A 4 -6.27 11.92 16.15
N GLN A 5 -7.56 11.73 16.47
CA GLN A 5 -8.64 11.93 15.50
C GLN A 5 -8.62 13.36 14.91
N LYS A 6 -8.39 14.37 15.76
CA LYS A 6 -8.30 15.78 15.33
C LYS A 6 -7.16 16.01 14.34
N GLU A 7 -6.00 15.41 14.60
CA GLU A 7 -4.84 15.50 13.72
C GLU A 7 -5.08 14.78 12.38
N LEU A 8 -5.66 13.58 12.43
CA LEU A 8 -6.07 12.83 11.26
C LEU A 8 -7.04 13.65 10.39
N GLU A 9 -8.10 14.19 10.99
CA GLU A 9 -9.10 14.98 10.27
C GLU A 9 -8.50 16.21 9.59
N LYS A 10 -7.60 16.93 10.30
CA LYS A 10 -6.90 18.10 9.77
C LYS A 10 -6.10 17.76 8.52
N TYR A 11 -5.14 16.84 8.62
CA TYR A 11 -4.27 16.52 7.48
C TYR A 11 -5.02 15.79 6.36
N ARG A 12 -6.05 15.01 6.70
CA ARG A 12 -6.95 14.41 5.72
C ARG A 12 -7.59 15.47 4.83
N SER A 13 -8.17 16.51 5.42
CA SER A 13 -8.83 17.56 4.65
C SER A 13 -7.87 18.48 3.92
N GLU A 14 -6.78 18.90 4.58
CA GLU A 14 -5.90 19.99 4.10
C GLU A 14 -4.85 19.53 3.08
N GLN A 15 -4.48 18.24 3.08
CA GLN A 15 -3.32 17.77 2.32
C GLN A 15 -3.57 16.42 1.64
N ILE A 16 -3.92 15.40 2.41
CA ILE A 16 -3.98 14.01 1.92
C ILE A 16 -5.06 13.83 0.85
N SER A 17 -6.22 14.48 0.99
CA SER A 17 -7.29 14.45 0.00
C SER A 17 -6.84 14.92 -1.39
N HIS A 18 -5.95 15.92 -1.44
CA HIS A 18 -5.39 16.45 -2.69
C HIS A 18 -4.37 15.50 -3.31
N LEU A 19 -3.58 14.79 -2.49
CA LEU A 19 -2.59 13.81 -2.95
C LEU A 19 -3.23 12.55 -3.53
N ILE A 20 -4.40 12.16 -3.01
CA ILE A 20 -5.11 10.93 -3.43
C ILE A 20 -5.96 11.14 -4.69
N TYR A 21 -6.42 12.37 -4.95
CA TYR A 21 -7.21 12.72 -6.13
C TYR A 21 -6.58 12.18 -7.44
N PRO A 22 -7.34 11.66 -8.42
CA PRO A 22 -8.80 11.67 -8.56
C PRO A 22 -9.54 10.54 -7.83
N LEU A 23 -8.83 9.69 -7.10
CA LEU A 23 -9.44 8.61 -6.32
C LEU A 23 -10.26 9.20 -5.17
N ARG A 24 -11.45 8.63 -4.93
CA ARG A 24 -12.46 9.18 -4.01
C ARG A 24 -13.12 8.12 -3.14
N THR A 25 -12.59 6.90 -3.09
CA THR A 25 -13.18 5.87 -2.22
C THR A 25 -12.68 6.01 -0.79
N ILE A 26 -13.49 5.56 0.18
CA ILE A 26 -13.10 5.51 1.60
C ILE A 26 -11.82 4.66 1.78
N LEU A 27 -11.66 3.62 0.96
CA LEU A 27 -10.47 2.76 1.01
C LEU A 27 -9.22 3.55 0.57
N ASP A 28 -9.30 4.30 -0.53
CA ASP A 28 -8.19 5.13 -1.00
C ASP A 28 -7.77 6.15 0.06
N GLU A 29 -8.73 6.84 0.67
CA GLU A 29 -8.48 7.79 1.75
C GLU A 29 -7.84 7.12 2.96
N SER A 30 -8.33 5.95 3.36
CA SER A 30 -7.80 5.22 4.53
C SER A 30 -6.36 4.76 4.31
N VAL A 31 -6.07 4.18 3.13
CA VAL A 31 -4.72 3.75 2.76
C VAL A 31 -3.79 4.95 2.64
N GLY A 32 -4.22 6.01 1.96
CA GLY A 32 -3.40 7.22 1.82
C GLY A 32 -3.14 7.92 3.14
N CYS A 33 -4.09 7.94 4.09
CA CYS A 33 -3.84 8.45 5.44
C CYS A 33 -2.76 7.63 6.15
N ALA A 34 -2.88 6.30 6.14
CA ALA A 34 -1.91 5.42 6.78
C ALA A 34 -0.50 5.61 6.19
N LEU A 35 -0.40 5.68 4.87
CA LEU A 35 0.86 5.91 4.16
C LEU A 35 1.47 7.28 4.46
N TRP A 36 0.67 8.34 4.44
CA TRP A 36 1.14 9.70 4.67
C TRP A 36 1.74 9.83 6.08
N PHE A 37 1.02 9.38 7.10
CA PHE A 37 1.51 9.42 8.48
C PHE A 37 2.72 8.51 8.71
N ALA A 38 2.80 7.36 8.02
CA ALA A 38 3.99 6.52 8.05
C ALA A 38 5.20 7.20 7.38
N ALA A 39 4.98 7.83 6.23
CA ALA A 39 5.99 8.55 5.47
C ALA A 39 6.46 9.84 6.16
N ARG A 40 5.66 10.45 7.05
CA ARG A 40 6.10 11.57 7.88
C ARG A 40 7.36 11.23 8.67
N GLY A 41 7.43 10.00 9.19
CA GLY A 41 8.58 9.49 9.94
C GLY A 41 8.91 10.26 11.23
N SER A 42 8.00 11.09 11.72
CA SER A 42 8.03 11.71 13.05
C SER A 42 7.12 10.92 14.00
N GLY A 43 7.59 10.70 15.22
CA GLY A 43 6.84 9.97 16.26
C GLY A 43 7.52 10.07 17.63
N THR A 44 7.21 9.11 18.51
CA THR A 44 7.74 9.06 19.87
C THR A 44 8.38 7.71 20.12
N ILE A 45 9.56 7.70 20.73
CA ILE A 45 10.25 6.49 21.17
C ILE A 45 9.58 6.01 22.47
N PRO A 46 8.94 4.83 22.50
CA PRO A 46 8.14 4.38 23.65
C PRO A 46 8.91 4.31 24.96
N GLU A 47 10.20 3.96 24.91
CA GLU A 47 11.05 3.72 26.08
C GLU A 47 11.34 5.00 26.87
N HIS A 48 11.40 6.15 26.19
CA HIS A 48 11.83 7.42 26.78
C HIS A 48 10.80 8.55 26.62
N ASN A 49 9.68 8.29 25.93
CA ASN A 49 8.69 9.31 25.56
C ASN A 49 9.32 10.51 24.81
N GLU A 50 10.41 10.26 24.07
CA GLU A 50 11.15 11.27 23.32
C GLU A 50 10.60 11.41 21.91
N VAL A 51 10.45 12.66 21.45
CA VAL A 51 10.09 12.95 20.07
C VAL A 51 11.28 12.59 19.17
N TYR A 52 11.00 11.81 18.13
CA TYR A 52 12.01 11.36 17.17
C TYR A 52 11.54 11.60 15.74
N GLU A 53 12.46 12.10 14.93
CA GLU A 53 12.28 12.21 13.49
C GLU A 53 13.32 11.33 12.78
N SER A 54 12.81 10.39 11.99
CA SER A 54 13.67 9.47 11.26
C SER A 54 14.36 10.21 10.10
N PRO A 55 15.71 10.16 10.00
CA PRO A 55 16.43 10.73 8.86
C PRO A 55 16.32 9.86 7.60
N CYS A 56 15.65 8.69 7.68
CA CYS A 56 15.53 7.77 6.57
C CYS A 56 14.72 8.38 5.42
N ARG A 57 15.29 8.32 4.22
CA ARG A 57 14.64 8.79 2.99
C ARG A 57 13.85 7.71 2.27
N PHE A 58 13.95 6.47 2.72
CA PHE A 58 13.29 5.32 2.12
C PHE A 58 12.21 4.77 3.05
N LEU A 59 11.07 4.41 2.46
CA LEU A 59 9.98 3.74 3.14
C LEU A 59 9.72 2.39 2.46
N LEU A 60 9.92 1.29 3.20
CA LEU A 60 9.54 -0.04 2.71
C LEU A 60 8.03 -0.20 2.84
N LEU A 61 7.34 -0.52 1.74
CA LEU A 61 5.90 -0.75 1.73
C LEU A 61 5.57 -2.16 1.23
N GLY A 62 4.46 -2.71 1.73
CA GLY A 62 3.98 -4.04 1.39
C GLY A 62 3.08 -4.11 0.14
N MET A 63 3.05 -3.06 -0.70
CA MET A 63 2.20 -3.06 -1.89
C MET A 63 2.60 -4.17 -2.85
N GLY A 64 1.62 -4.86 -3.44
CA GLY A 64 1.83 -6.00 -4.32
C GLY A 64 1.68 -7.36 -3.64
N ALA A 65 1.75 -7.43 -2.30
CA ALA A 65 1.64 -8.71 -1.60
C ALA A 65 0.26 -9.36 -1.78
N ASP A 66 -0.82 -8.58 -1.64
CA ASP A 66 -2.18 -9.11 -1.76
C ASP A 66 -2.51 -9.51 -3.20
N GLU A 67 -2.02 -8.74 -4.18
CA GLU A 67 -2.17 -9.01 -5.61
C GLU A 67 -1.39 -10.26 -6.05
N LEU A 68 -0.20 -10.50 -5.46
CA LEU A 68 0.61 -11.69 -5.75
C LEU A 68 0.05 -12.95 -5.09
N PHE A 69 -0.38 -12.85 -3.83
CA PHE A 69 -0.63 -14.03 -2.98
C PHE A 69 -2.10 -14.26 -2.63
N GLY A 70 -3.04 -13.54 -3.23
CA GLY A 70 -4.45 -13.84 -3.00
C GLY A 70 -5.04 -13.23 -1.72
N GLY A 71 -4.52 -12.10 -1.24
CA GLY A 71 -4.88 -11.54 0.07
C GLY A 71 -6.30 -10.96 0.20
N TYR A 72 -6.95 -10.62 -0.91
CA TYR A 72 -8.28 -10.00 -0.90
C TYR A 72 -9.44 -11.01 -0.89
N THR A 73 -10.56 -10.63 -0.25
CA THR A 73 -11.81 -11.43 -0.23
C THR A 73 -12.30 -11.82 -1.64
N ARG A 74 -12.03 -10.99 -2.65
CA ARG A 74 -12.38 -11.28 -4.05
C ARG A 74 -11.60 -12.49 -4.60
N HIS A 75 -10.35 -12.69 -4.19
CA HIS A 75 -9.53 -13.84 -4.56
C HIS A 75 -10.14 -15.12 -3.99
N ARG A 76 -10.52 -15.11 -2.70
CA ARG A 76 -11.27 -16.20 -2.08
C ARG A 76 -12.59 -16.49 -2.81
N ASN A 77 -13.30 -15.46 -3.25
CA ASN A 77 -14.55 -15.63 -4.00
C ASN A 77 -14.33 -16.13 -5.43
N ALA A 78 -13.21 -15.79 -6.08
CA ALA A 78 -12.81 -16.33 -7.37
C ALA A 78 -12.52 -17.84 -7.25
N LEU A 79 -11.72 -18.21 -6.25
CA LEU A 79 -11.42 -19.61 -5.94
C LEU A 79 -12.69 -20.44 -5.70
N LYS A 80 -13.63 -19.94 -4.88
CA LYS A 80 -14.89 -20.63 -4.61
C LYS A 80 -15.78 -20.82 -5.84
N ARG A 81 -15.78 -19.85 -6.77
CA ARG A 81 -16.70 -19.85 -7.92
C ARG A 81 -16.13 -20.56 -9.14
N ARG A 82 -14.82 -20.48 -9.35
CA ARG A 82 -14.15 -20.89 -10.60
C ARG A 82 -12.92 -21.77 -10.35
N GLY A 83 -12.69 -22.20 -9.11
CA GLY A 83 -11.54 -23.01 -8.73
C GLY A 83 -10.22 -22.27 -8.91
N TRP A 84 -9.14 -23.05 -8.95
CA TRP A 84 -7.77 -22.55 -9.07
C TRP A 84 -7.51 -21.75 -10.35
N ILE A 85 -8.12 -22.15 -11.46
CA ILE A 85 -8.00 -21.44 -12.75
C ILE A 85 -8.53 -20.02 -12.63
N GLY A 86 -9.73 -19.86 -12.06
CA GLY A 86 -10.30 -18.52 -11.90
C GLY A 86 -9.60 -17.66 -10.87
N LEU A 87 -8.93 -18.26 -9.88
CA LEU A 87 -8.03 -17.52 -8.98
C LEU A 87 -6.79 -17.04 -9.73
N ALA A 88 -6.12 -17.91 -10.49
CA ALA A 88 -4.94 -17.57 -11.27
C ALA A 88 -5.23 -16.41 -12.25
N GLU A 89 -6.34 -16.48 -12.99
CA GLU A 89 -6.77 -15.42 -13.89
C GLU A 89 -7.07 -14.09 -13.18
N GLU A 90 -7.52 -14.13 -11.92
CA GLU A 90 -7.80 -12.91 -11.16
C GLU A 90 -6.50 -12.25 -10.70
N LEU A 91 -5.56 -13.03 -10.14
CA LEU A 91 -4.25 -12.52 -9.69
C LEU A 91 -3.45 -11.92 -10.84
N ASP A 92 -3.39 -12.62 -11.99
CA ASP A 92 -2.68 -12.15 -13.18
C ASP A 92 -3.20 -10.80 -13.70
N LYS A 93 -4.54 -10.63 -13.71
CA LYS A 93 -5.18 -9.35 -14.08
C LYS A 93 -4.82 -8.21 -13.13
N GLU A 94 -4.61 -8.50 -11.85
CA GLU A 94 -4.30 -7.47 -10.87
C GLU A 94 -2.86 -7.03 -10.92
N ILE A 95 -1.93 -7.97 -10.98
CA ILE A 95 -0.51 -7.68 -11.17
C ILE A 95 -0.30 -6.87 -12.45
N SER A 96 -0.95 -7.25 -13.54
CA SER A 96 -0.89 -6.51 -14.81
C SER A 96 -1.41 -5.07 -14.74
N ARG A 97 -2.24 -4.73 -13.74
CA ARG A 97 -2.89 -3.41 -13.60
C ARG A 97 -2.43 -2.62 -12.38
N ILE A 98 -1.49 -3.15 -11.58
CA ILE A 98 -1.13 -2.57 -10.29
C ILE A 98 -0.57 -1.15 -10.41
N ALA A 99 0.20 -0.89 -11.47
CA ALA A 99 0.80 0.41 -11.74
C ALA A 99 -0.24 1.51 -11.93
N GLU A 100 -1.31 1.24 -12.68
CA GLU A 100 -2.38 2.21 -12.96
C GLU A 100 -3.27 2.46 -11.74
N ARG A 101 -3.53 1.42 -10.94
CA ARG A 101 -4.55 1.48 -9.88
C ARG A 101 -4.03 2.04 -8.56
N ASN A 102 -2.82 1.64 -8.15
CA ASN A 102 -2.34 1.84 -6.78
C ASN A 102 -1.07 2.70 -6.71
N LEU A 103 -0.09 2.42 -7.58
CA LEU A 103 1.27 2.97 -7.40
C LEU A 103 1.34 4.50 -7.54
N GLY A 104 0.57 5.10 -8.45
CA GLY A 104 0.58 6.56 -8.63
C GLY A 104 -0.02 7.35 -7.46
N ARG A 105 -1.00 6.77 -6.72
CA ARG A 105 -1.51 7.37 -5.48
C ARG A 105 -0.45 7.29 -4.39
N ASP A 106 0.10 6.09 -4.19
CA ASP A 106 0.99 5.80 -3.08
C ASP A 106 2.31 6.58 -3.20
N ASP A 107 2.83 6.73 -4.42
CA ASP A 107 4.03 7.52 -4.70
C ASP A 107 3.86 9.00 -4.33
N ARG A 108 2.74 9.63 -4.74
CA ARG A 108 2.44 11.04 -4.40
C ARG A 108 2.33 11.25 -2.90
N VAL A 109 1.67 10.33 -2.21
CA VAL A 109 1.49 10.39 -0.75
C VAL A 109 2.82 10.30 -0.01
N VAL A 110 3.72 9.41 -0.42
CA VAL A 110 5.03 9.24 0.22
C VAL A 110 5.98 10.39 -0.13
N SER A 111 5.95 10.85 -1.39
CA SER A 111 6.83 11.90 -1.91
C SER A 111 6.53 13.28 -1.32
N ASP A 112 5.34 13.51 -0.78
CA ASP A 112 4.97 14.74 -0.07
C ASP A 112 5.87 15.01 1.15
N HIS A 113 6.45 13.96 1.75
CA HIS A 113 7.44 14.07 2.82
C HIS A 113 8.90 13.99 2.34
N GLY A 114 9.15 14.10 1.02
CA GLY A 114 10.49 13.99 0.44
C GLY A 114 11.11 12.60 0.61
N ARG A 115 10.29 11.56 0.74
CA ARG A 115 10.71 10.16 0.86
C ARG A 115 10.37 9.38 -0.40
N GLN A 116 11.09 8.29 -0.61
CA GLN A 116 10.87 7.36 -1.71
C GLN A 116 10.38 6.02 -1.18
N SER A 117 9.34 5.47 -1.79
CA SER A 117 8.87 4.12 -1.50
C SER A 117 9.80 3.08 -2.12
N ARG A 118 9.96 1.95 -1.44
CA ARG A 118 10.57 0.73 -1.98
C ARG A 118 9.58 -0.40 -1.77
N LEU A 119 9.33 -1.16 -2.84
CA LEU A 119 8.24 -2.13 -2.92
C LEU A 119 8.84 -3.53 -3.16
N PRO A 120 9.31 -4.25 -2.11
CA PRO A 120 10.00 -5.52 -2.30
C PRO A 120 9.16 -6.58 -3.03
N TYR A 121 7.85 -6.56 -2.84
CA TYR A 121 6.91 -7.46 -3.52
C TYR A 121 6.74 -7.15 -5.00
N LEU A 122 7.20 -5.99 -5.48
CA LEU A 122 7.14 -5.61 -6.89
C LEU A 122 8.53 -5.55 -7.53
N ASP A 123 9.53 -6.17 -6.90
CA ASP A 123 10.78 -6.47 -7.56
C ASP A 123 10.52 -7.44 -8.73
N GLU A 124 11.02 -7.11 -9.91
CA GLU A 124 10.76 -7.85 -11.15
C GLU A 124 11.12 -9.34 -11.00
N ARG A 125 12.25 -9.65 -10.38
CA ARG A 125 12.69 -11.06 -10.22
C ARG A 125 11.80 -11.80 -9.24
N PHE A 126 11.33 -11.11 -8.20
CA PHE A 126 10.41 -11.69 -7.23
C PHE A 126 9.04 -11.96 -7.86
N VAL A 127 8.51 -11.01 -8.63
CA VAL A 127 7.25 -11.16 -9.36
C VAL A 127 7.35 -12.30 -10.37
N ASP A 128 8.41 -12.35 -11.20
CA ASP A 128 8.64 -13.42 -12.17
C ASP A 128 8.71 -14.80 -11.51
N TYR A 129 9.40 -14.89 -10.36
CA TYR A 129 9.48 -16.12 -9.59
C TYR A 129 8.10 -16.55 -9.08
N VAL A 130 7.35 -15.67 -8.41
CA VAL A 130 6.07 -16.00 -7.78
C VAL A 130 5.01 -16.34 -8.82
N THR A 131 4.93 -15.57 -9.91
CA THR A 131 3.97 -15.79 -11.00
C THR A 131 4.26 -17.07 -11.79
N GLY A 132 5.52 -17.55 -11.78
CA GLY A 132 5.90 -18.84 -12.32
C GLY A 132 5.52 -20.05 -11.45
N LEU A 133 5.13 -19.84 -10.19
CA LEU A 133 4.71 -20.92 -9.31
C LEU A 133 3.25 -21.33 -9.57
N PRO A 134 2.90 -22.60 -9.39
CA PRO A 134 1.51 -23.02 -9.39
C PRO A 134 0.73 -22.37 -8.24
N VAL A 135 -0.46 -21.84 -8.52
CA VAL A 135 -1.31 -21.12 -7.55
C VAL A 135 -1.81 -22.00 -6.40
N TRP A 136 -1.66 -23.32 -6.49
CA TRP A 136 -2.10 -24.30 -5.49
C TRP A 136 -0.95 -24.81 -4.58
N GLN A 137 0.26 -24.26 -4.70
CA GLN A 137 1.38 -24.51 -3.79
C GLN A 137 1.50 -23.39 -2.76
#